data_AF-A0A2T8IMH6-F1
#
_entry.id   AF-A0A2T8IMH6-F1
#
_cell.length_a   1.000
_cell.length_b   1.000
_cell.length_c   1.000
_cell.angle_alpha   90.00
_cell.angle_beta   90.00
_cell.angle_gamma   90.00
#
_symmetry.space_group_name_H-M   'P 1'
#
loop_
_entity.id
_entity.type
_entity.pdbx_description
1 polymer ?
#
loop_
_entity_poly.entity_id
_entity_poly.type
_entity_poly.pdbx_seq_one_letter_code
_entity_poly.pdbx_strand_id
1 'polypeptide(L)'
;MAELPRFFWNSAGHAHTNALHWEGFPRLLWESLQVFGYTEPPPYDGVEYEEEGVPRCRVKMTVPPHPTLSLWKPIEVNVIGHRLADTFEAAAMEAIHIFCDQHPKEVAGYPIGLFPAMDSRDPEWTFRVTYYDHLFGNLAGETLRTAVRFMNAQYRYQTLQQHGIYRLTNIA
;
A
#
# COMPACT_ATOMS: atom_id res chain seq x y z
N MET A 1 16.03 20.56 12.71
CA MET A 1 14.65 20.20 12.34
C MET A 1 14.26 19.03 13.22
N ALA A 2 13.20 19.14 14.02
CA ALA A 2 12.76 18.04 14.88
C ALA A 2 12.35 16.86 13.99
N GLU A 3 12.90 15.66 14.25
CA GLU A 3 12.40 14.43 13.64
C GLU A 3 10.95 14.26 14.10
N LEU A 4 10.01 14.36 13.16
CA LEU A 4 8.61 14.05 13.45
C LEU A 4 8.52 12.59 13.93
N PRO A 5 7.78 12.29 15.01
CA PRO A 5 7.62 10.93 15.48
C PRO A 5 7.09 10.02 14.35
N ARG A 6 7.72 8.86 14.19
CA ARG A 6 7.32 7.81 13.24
C ARG A 6 5.86 7.38 13.43
N PHE A 7 5.41 7.40 14.69
CA PHE A 7 4.06 7.08 15.13
C PHE A 7 3.65 8.05 16.23
N PHE A 8 2.37 8.42 16.26
CA PHE A 8 1.74 9.08 17.39
C PHE A 8 0.84 8.08 18.11
N TRP A 9 1.12 7.79 19.38
CA TRP A 9 0.28 6.91 20.19
C TRP A 9 -0.78 7.72 20.94
N ASN A 10 -2.04 7.33 20.82
CA ASN A 10 -3.11 7.94 21.59
C ASN A 10 -3.29 7.27 22.97
N SER A 11 -4.09 7.88 23.84
CA SER A 11 -4.38 7.33 25.18
C SER A 11 -5.15 6.00 25.17
N ALA A 12 -5.74 5.62 24.04
CA ALA A 12 -6.41 4.35 23.83
C ALA A 12 -5.46 3.24 23.34
N GLY A 13 -4.16 3.53 23.17
CA GLY A 13 -3.17 2.55 22.72
C GLY A 13 -3.11 2.34 21.20
N HIS A 14 -3.66 3.27 20.41
CA HIS A 14 -3.56 3.22 18.95
C HIS A 14 -2.37 4.03 18.44
N ALA A 15 -1.63 3.48 17.50
CA ALA A 15 -0.55 4.11 16.74
C ALA A 15 -1.09 4.73 15.46
N HIS A 16 -1.03 6.06 15.38
CA HIS A 16 -1.42 6.87 14.23
C HIS A 16 -0.21 7.26 13.40
N THR A 17 -0.29 7.11 12.08
CA THR A 17 0.75 7.54 11.15
C THR A 17 0.20 7.73 9.74
N ASN A 18 0.92 8.47 8.90
CA ASN A 18 0.73 8.44 7.45
C ASN A 18 1.71 7.48 6.75
N ALA A 19 2.61 6.84 7.52
CA ALA A 19 3.63 5.90 7.06
C ALA A 19 4.53 6.43 5.92
N LEU A 20 4.65 7.75 5.75
CA LEU A 20 5.46 8.36 4.70
C LEU A 20 6.94 8.49 5.07
N HIS A 21 7.34 8.12 6.27
CA HIS A 21 8.69 8.36 6.79
C HIS A 21 9.72 7.28 6.39
N TRP A 22 9.32 6.24 5.66
CA TRP A 22 10.20 5.27 5.03
C TRP A 22 9.80 5.01 3.56
N GLU A 23 10.66 4.29 2.83
CA GLU A 23 10.39 3.84 1.47
C GLU A 23 9.67 2.48 1.51
N GLY A 24 8.50 2.38 0.91
CA GLY A 24 7.65 1.18 0.93
C GLY A 24 6.30 1.42 0.25
N PHE A 25 5.38 0.47 0.40
CA PHE A 25 4.05 0.57 -0.19
C PHE A 25 3.24 1.79 0.25
N PRO A 26 3.26 2.24 1.52
CA PRO A 26 2.50 3.43 1.92
C PRO A 26 2.90 4.69 1.14
N ARG A 27 4.20 4.87 0.92
CA ARG A 27 4.73 5.99 0.13
C ARG A 27 4.38 5.85 -1.35
N LEU A 28 4.52 4.67 -1.92
CA LEU A 28 4.20 4.43 -3.34
C LEU A 28 2.69 4.59 -3.62
N LEU A 29 1.84 4.14 -2.70
CA LEU A 29 0.41 4.40 -2.73
C LEU A 29 0.14 5.91 -2.74
N TRP A 30 0.72 6.65 -1.79
CA TRP A 30 0.51 8.10 -1.71
C TRP A 30 0.96 8.83 -2.97
N GLU A 31 2.17 8.59 -3.45
CA GLU A 31 2.68 9.20 -4.68
C GLU A 31 1.80 8.88 -5.89
N SER A 32 1.24 7.67 -5.95
CA SER A 32 0.30 7.28 -7.01
C SER A 32 -1.02 8.03 -6.89
N LEU A 33 -1.62 8.11 -5.68
CA LEU A 33 -2.85 8.85 -5.43
C LEU A 33 -2.70 10.34 -5.80
N GLN A 34 -1.53 10.94 -5.59
CA GLN A 34 -1.28 12.33 -5.99
C GLN A 34 -1.40 12.53 -7.51
N VAL A 35 -0.97 11.56 -8.32
CA VAL A 35 -1.13 11.61 -9.79
C VAL A 35 -2.62 11.66 -10.17
N PHE A 36 -3.48 11.02 -9.39
CA PHE A 36 -4.93 11.01 -9.60
C PHE A 36 -5.65 12.17 -8.89
N GLY A 37 -4.94 13.13 -8.28
CA GLY A 37 -5.55 14.35 -7.73
C GLY A 37 -6.00 14.26 -6.27
N TYR A 38 -5.61 13.24 -5.53
CA TYR A 38 -5.77 13.21 -4.08
C TYR A 38 -4.85 14.22 -3.39
N THR A 39 -5.38 14.88 -2.36
CA THR A 39 -4.70 16.00 -1.68
C THR A 39 -4.16 15.65 -0.29
N GLU A 40 -4.59 14.53 0.28
CA GLU A 40 -4.20 14.08 1.62
C GLU A 40 -3.76 12.62 1.60
N PRO A 41 -2.67 12.26 2.32
CA PRO A 41 -2.21 10.88 2.38
C PRO A 41 -3.18 10.01 3.20
N PRO A 42 -3.31 8.71 2.87
CA PRO A 42 -4.10 7.79 3.67
C PRO A 42 -3.62 7.76 5.14
N PRO A 43 -4.50 8.01 6.12
CA PRO A 43 -4.16 7.78 7.52
C PRO A 43 -4.15 6.28 7.83
N TYR A 44 -3.24 5.89 8.71
CA TYR A 44 -3.15 4.54 9.27
C TYR A 44 -3.37 4.60 10.78
N ASP A 45 -4.23 3.70 11.26
CA ASP A 45 -4.54 3.48 12.67
C ASP A 45 -4.20 2.03 13.02
N GLY A 46 -3.18 1.84 13.83
CA GLY A 46 -2.70 0.52 14.25
C GLY A 46 -2.95 0.27 15.73
N VAL A 47 -3.33 -0.94 16.10
CA VAL A 47 -3.43 -1.37 17.50
C VAL A 47 -2.73 -2.71 17.69
N GLU A 48 -1.92 -2.83 18.73
CA GLU A 48 -1.27 -4.08 19.12
C GLU A 48 -2.12 -4.77 20.18
N TYR A 49 -2.21 -6.10 20.11
CA TYR A 49 -2.94 -6.92 21.06
C TYR A 49 -2.32 -8.32 21.14
N GLU A 50 -2.70 -9.08 22.16
CA GLU A 50 -2.30 -10.48 22.29
C GLU A 50 -3.50 -11.37 22.01
N GLU A 51 -3.27 -12.42 21.22
CA GLU A 51 -4.28 -13.44 20.91
C GLU A 51 -3.66 -14.80 21.20
N GLU A 52 -4.18 -15.49 22.22
CA GLU A 52 -3.68 -16.80 22.67
C GLU A 52 -2.17 -16.82 22.98
N GLY A 53 -1.64 -15.76 23.60
CA GLY A 53 -0.21 -15.63 23.92
C GLY A 53 0.67 -15.20 22.73
N VAL A 54 0.08 -14.99 21.56
CA VAL A 54 0.80 -14.55 20.35
C VAL A 54 0.58 -13.05 20.15
N PRO A 55 1.66 -12.24 20.07
CA PRO A 55 1.54 -10.85 19.69
C PRO A 55 0.96 -10.68 18.28
N ARG A 56 -0.09 -9.87 18.19
CA ARG A 56 -0.80 -9.49 16.99
C ARG A 56 -0.92 -7.98 16.91
N CYS A 57 -1.25 -7.50 15.73
CA CYS A 57 -1.69 -6.14 15.53
C CYS A 57 -2.76 -6.09 14.46
N ARG A 58 -3.60 -5.06 14.52
CA ARG A 58 -4.59 -4.74 13.51
C ARG A 58 -4.33 -3.34 13.01
N VAL A 59 -4.30 -3.17 11.70
CA VAL A 59 -4.15 -1.88 11.04
C VAL A 59 -5.39 -1.61 10.23
N LYS A 60 -5.97 -0.44 10.47
CA LYS A 60 -6.99 0.17 9.61
C LYS A 60 -6.35 1.29 8.82
N MET A 61 -6.72 1.39 7.55
CA MET A 61 -6.29 2.47 6.67
C MET A 61 -7.44 2.84 5.75
N THR A 62 -7.57 4.13 5.48
CA THR A 62 -8.59 4.65 4.58
C THR A 62 -7.97 5.52 3.49
N VAL A 63 -8.21 5.20 2.22
CA VAL A 63 -8.08 6.20 1.16
C VAL A 63 -9.34 7.06 1.19
N PRO A 64 -9.23 8.38 1.41
CA PRO A 64 -10.41 9.24 1.55
C PRO A 64 -11.25 9.28 0.27
N PRO A 65 -12.49 9.81 0.32
CA PRO A 65 -13.24 10.12 -0.90
C PRO A 65 -12.43 11.02 -1.82
N HIS A 66 -12.54 10.81 -3.13
CA HIS A 66 -11.86 11.67 -4.09
C HIS A 66 -12.44 13.11 -4.03
N PRO A 67 -11.60 14.17 -4.00
CA PRO A 67 -12.06 15.55 -3.81
C PRO A 67 -13.05 16.06 -4.88
N THR A 68 -12.86 15.65 -6.14
CA THR A 68 -13.71 16.07 -7.28
C THR A 68 -14.52 14.95 -7.93
N LEU A 69 -14.12 13.68 -7.84
CA LEU A 69 -14.77 12.53 -8.48
C LEU A 69 -15.65 11.80 -7.48
N SER A 70 -16.88 12.25 -7.27
CA SER A 70 -17.81 11.68 -6.28
C SER A 70 -18.18 10.21 -6.52
N LEU A 71 -17.94 9.68 -7.73
CA LEU A 71 -18.16 8.27 -8.05
C LEU A 71 -17.03 7.36 -7.57
N TRP A 72 -15.86 7.92 -7.27
CA TRP A 72 -14.73 7.18 -6.73
C TRP A 72 -14.96 6.95 -5.24
N LYS A 73 -15.25 5.69 -4.90
CA LYS A 73 -15.59 5.31 -3.55
C LYS A 73 -14.33 5.35 -2.67
N PRO A 74 -14.46 5.68 -1.38
CA PRO A 74 -13.38 5.50 -0.42
C PRO A 74 -12.93 4.04 -0.38
N ILE A 75 -11.65 3.82 -0.11
CA ILE A 75 -11.10 2.48 0.10
C ILE A 75 -10.86 2.33 1.60
N GLU A 76 -11.49 1.35 2.22
CA GLU A 76 -11.26 0.98 3.61
C GLU A 76 -10.59 -0.38 3.67
N VAL A 77 -9.47 -0.45 4.37
CA VAL A 77 -8.66 -1.67 4.52
C VAL A 77 -8.49 -1.96 6.00
N ASN A 78 -8.57 -3.25 6.35
CA ASN A 78 -8.38 -3.73 7.72
C ASN A 78 -7.57 -5.03 7.70
N VAL A 79 -6.30 -4.95 8.08
CA VAL A 79 -5.35 -6.05 8.02
C VAL A 79 -4.93 -6.47 9.42
N ILE A 80 -4.85 -7.78 9.65
CA ILE A 80 -4.27 -8.37 10.86
C ILE A 80 -2.87 -8.87 10.53
N GLY A 81 -1.91 -8.53 11.38
CA GLY A 81 -0.53 -8.99 11.28
C GLY A 81 0.12 -9.18 12.64
N HIS A 82 1.44 -9.24 12.67
CA HIS A 82 2.22 -9.49 13.89
C HIS A 82 3.04 -8.29 14.36
N ARG A 83 3.37 -7.38 13.44
CA ARG A 83 4.17 -6.19 13.69
C ARG A 83 3.53 -5.03 12.96
N LEU A 84 3.37 -3.89 13.63
CA LEU A 84 2.72 -2.73 13.03
C LEU A 84 3.37 -2.31 11.71
N ALA A 85 4.70 -2.22 11.67
CA ALA A 85 5.43 -1.82 10.46
C ALA A 85 5.10 -2.71 9.24
N ASP A 86 5.16 -4.03 9.41
CA ASP A 86 4.89 -4.99 8.33
C ASP A 86 3.40 -4.96 7.94
N THR A 87 2.52 -4.66 8.89
CA THR A 87 1.06 -4.61 8.67
C THR A 87 0.61 -3.31 8.00
N PHE A 88 1.32 -2.19 8.22
CA PHE A 88 1.14 -0.95 7.45
C PHE A 88 1.50 -1.15 5.97
N GLU A 89 2.60 -1.86 5.69
CA GLU A 89 2.98 -2.26 4.33
C GLU A 89 1.89 -3.12 3.67
N ALA A 90 1.39 -4.12 4.40
CA ALA A 90 0.33 -5.01 3.92
C ALA A 90 -0.97 -4.24 3.63
N ALA A 91 -1.38 -3.34 4.52
CA ALA A 91 -2.56 -2.50 4.32
C ALA A 91 -2.42 -1.63 3.07
N ALA A 92 -1.27 -0.97 2.89
CA ALA A 92 -1.02 -0.16 1.69
C ALA A 92 -1.05 -0.99 0.40
N MET A 93 -0.43 -2.17 0.41
CA MET A 93 -0.45 -3.11 -0.72
C MET A 93 -1.89 -3.53 -1.06
N GLU A 94 -2.73 -3.81 -0.06
CA GLU A 94 -4.14 -4.13 -0.27
C GLU A 94 -4.93 -2.95 -0.87
N ALA A 95 -4.70 -1.71 -0.42
CA ALA A 95 -5.32 -0.55 -1.07
C ALA A 95 -4.85 -0.35 -2.51
N ILE A 96 -3.58 -0.64 -2.84
CA ILE A 96 -3.10 -0.57 -4.21
C ILE A 96 -3.87 -1.54 -5.10
N HIS A 97 -4.08 -2.79 -4.66
CA HIS A 97 -4.90 -3.75 -5.40
C HIS A 97 -6.33 -3.24 -5.58
N ILE A 98 -6.99 -2.82 -4.49
CA ILE A 98 -8.37 -2.33 -4.55
C ILE A 98 -8.49 -1.11 -5.48
N PHE A 99 -7.54 -0.18 -5.41
CA PHE A 99 -7.53 1.01 -6.27
C PHE A 99 -7.39 0.64 -7.75
N CYS A 100 -6.49 -0.29 -8.08
CA CYS A 100 -6.31 -0.78 -9.45
C CYS A 100 -7.54 -1.52 -9.99
N ASP A 101 -8.27 -2.22 -9.13
CA ASP A 101 -9.48 -2.98 -9.51
C ASP A 101 -10.72 -2.07 -9.61
N GLN A 102 -10.78 -1.00 -8.81
CA GLN A 102 -11.86 -0.01 -8.92
C GLN A 102 -11.71 0.88 -10.17
N HIS A 103 -10.48 1.10 -10.63
CA HIS A 103 -10.16 2.07 -11.69
C HIS A 103 -9.25 1.51 -12.79
N PRO A 104 -9.55 0.33 -13.38
CA PRO A 104 -8.62 -0.38 -14.26
C PRO A 104 -8.29 0.38 -15.55
N LYS A 105 -9.17 1.29 -16.00
CA LYS A 105 -8.93 2.12 -17.20
C LYS A 105 -8.09 3.34 -16.87
N GLU A 106 -8.32 3.95 -15.72
CA GLU A 106 -7.67 5.18 -15.32
C GLU A 106 -6.24 4.93 -14.88
N VAL A 107 -5.95 3.78 -14.24
CA VAL A 107 -4.58 3.40 -13.85
C VAL A 107 -3.77 2.79 -15.01
N ALA A 108 -4.41 2.47 -16.14
CA ALA A 108 -3.74 1.86 -17.27
C ALA A 108 -2.63 2.76 -17.81
N GLY A 109 -1.43 2.19 -18.02
CA GLY A 109 -0.25 2.94 -18.46
C GLY A 109 0.40 3.85 -17.40
N TYR A 110 -0.15 3.91 -16.17
CA TYR A 110 0.53 4.51 -15.01
C TYR A 110 1.32 3.47 -14.22
N PRO A 111 2.33 3.87 -13.43
CA PRO A 111 3.20 2.92 -12.74
C PRO A 111 2.45 2.03 -11.75
N ILE A 112 1.42 2.57 -11.09
CA ILE A 112 0.57 1.81 -10.16
C ILE A 112 -0.25 0.73 -10.88
N GLY A 113 -0.69 0.97 -12.13
CA GLY A 113 -1.40 -0.01 -12.93
C GLY A 113 -0.55 -1.19 -13.38
N LEU A 114 0.78 -1.04 -13.35
CA LEU A 114 1.73 -2.14 -13.58
C LEU A 114 1.93 -3.02 -12.34
N PHE A 115 1.37 -2.64 -11.19
CA PHE A 115 1.47 -3.43 -9.98
C PHE A 115 0.86 -4.83 -10.21
N PRO A 116 1.54 -5.92 -9.81
CA PRO A 116 1.06 -7.27 -10.07
C PRO A 116 -0.32 -7.51 -9.46
N ALA A 117 -1.18 -8.24 -10.17
CA ALA A 117 -2.37 -8.83 -9.58
C ALA A 117 -2.03 -10.18 -8.90
N MET A 118 -2.93 -10.63 -8.02
CA MET A 118 -2.80 -11.92 -7.34
C MET A 118 -2.90 -13.11 -8.31
N ASP A 119 -3.75 -13.03 -9.34
CA ASP A 119 -3.80 -14.00 -10.44
C ASP A 119 -3.10 -13.42 -11.68
N SER A 120 -2.09 -14.12 -12.19
CA SER A 120 -1.36 -13.71 -13.39
C SER A 120 -2.18 -13.79 -14.67
N ARG A 121 -3.37 -14.42 -14.62
CA ARG A 121 -4.33 -14.51 -15.72
C ARG A 121 -5.48 -13.52 -15.58
N ASP A 122 -5.41 -12.60 -14.63
CA ASP A 122 -6.40 -11.55 -14.47
C ASP A 122 -6.51 -10.71 -15.78
N PRO A 123 -7.68 -10.71 -16.43
CA PRO A 123 -7.88 -9.97 -17.67
C PRO A 123 -7.81 -8.45 -17.46
N GLU A 124 -8.18 -7.93 -16.30
CA GLU A 124 -8.08 -6.50 -15.98
C GLU A 124 -6.62 -6.10 -15.79
N TRP A 125 -5.83 -6.92 -15.09
CA TRP A 125 -4.39 -6.72 -15.02
C TRP A 125 -3.73 -6.79 -16.39
N THR A 126 -4.09 -7.80 -17.20
CA THR A 126 -3.60 -7.94 -18.57
C THR A 126 -3.91 -6.70 -19.39
N PHE A 127 -5.13 -6.15 -19.26
CA PHE A 127 -5.51 -4.89 -19.88
C PHE A 127 -4.64 -3.72 -19.41
N ARG A 128 -4.46 -3.53 -18.10
CA ARG A 128 -3.65 -2.44 -17.51
C ARG A 128 -2.21 -2.43 -18.03
N VAL A 129 -1.59 -3.62 -18.21
CA VAL A 129 -0.20 -3.74 -18.67
C VAL A 129 -0.04 -3.74 -20.19
N THR A 130 -1.10 -4.05 -20.95
CA THR A 130 -1.07 -4.04 -22.43
C THR A 130 -1.53 -2.73 -23.04
N TYR A 131 -2.18 -1.87 -22.25
CA TYR A 131 -2.61 -0.55 -22.69
C TYR A 131 -1.47 0.46 -22.58
N TYR A 132 -0.66 0.55 -23.64
CA TYR A 132 0.59 1.33 -23.69
C TYR A 132 0.44 2.79 -24.16
N ASP A 133 -0.76 3.28 -24.43
CA ASP A 133 -0.96 4.62 -25.02
C ASP A 133 -0.36 5.75 -24.14
N HIS A 134 -0.21 5.53 -22.83
CA HIS A 134 0.48 6.45 -21.91
C HIS A 134 1.98 6.15 -21.69
N LEU A 135 2.46 4.96 -22.06
CA LEU A 135 3.85 4.53 -21.88
C LEU A 135 4.78 4.98 -23.02
N PHE A 136 4.23 5.26 -24.21
CA PHE A 136 4.97 5.80 -25.34
C PHE A 136 4.96 7.34 -25.33
N GLY A 137 5.74 7.93 -24.42
CA GLY A 137 5.90 9.39 -24.34
C GLY A 137 6.94 9.83 -23.31
N ASN A 138 6.89 11.11 -22.92
CA ASN A 138 7.87 11.73 -22.00
C ASN A 138 7.88 11.14 -20.57
N LEU A 139 6.89 10.30 -20.22
CA LEU A 139 6.74 9.67 -18.90
C LEU A 139 7.38 8.27 -18.80
N ALA A 140 7.87 7.69 -19.91
CA ALA A 140 8.36 6.31 -19.92
C ALA A 140 9.47 6.04 -18.87
N GLY A 141 10.41 6.98 -18.71
CA GLY A 141 11.49 6.86 -17.75
C GLY A 141 11.04 6.96 -16.29
N GLU A 142 10.08 7.84 -16.00
CA GLU A 142 9.48 7.97 -14.66
C GLU A 142 8.64 6.74 -14.33
N THR A 143 7.93 6.21 -15.31
CA THR A 143 7.13 5.00 -15.12
C THR A 143 7.98 3.79 -14.85
N LEU A 144 9.04 3.57 -15.62
CA LEU A 144 9.97 2.47 -15.37
C LEU A 144 10.62 2.58 -13.99
N ARG A 145 11.06 3.79 -13.60
CA ARG A 145 11.67 4.03 -12.29
C ARG A 145 10.69 3.70 -11.15
N THR A 146 9.45 4.13 -11.27
CA THR A 146 8.43 3.90 -10.23
C THR A 146 8.01 2.43 -10.19
N ALA A 147 7.89 1.75 -11.34
CA ALA A 147 7.66 0.31 -11.39
C ALA A 147 8.78 -0.49 -10.70
N VAL A 148 10.05 -0.09 -10.88
CA VAL A 148 11.18 -0.69 -10.15
C VAL A 148 11.07 -0.47 -8.65
N ARG A 149 10.57 0.67 -8.19
CA ARG A 149 10.32 0.91 -6.75
C ARG A 149 9.23 -0.02 -6.21
N PHE A 150 8.14 -0.23 -6.95
CA PHE A 150 7.13 -1.23 -6.60
C PHE A 150 7.71 -2.65 -6.51
N MET A 151 8.53 -3.06 -7.48
CA MET A 151 9.19 -4.37 -7.44
C MET A 151 10.11 -4.53 -6.22
N ASN A 152 10.89 -3.50 -5.90
CA ASN A 152 11.76 -3.50 -4.72
C ASN A 152 10.97 -3.54 -3.41
N ALA A 153 9.85 -2.83 -3.31
CA ALA A 153 8.96 -2.87 -2.15
C ALA A 153 8.37 -4.28 -1.98
N GLN A 154 7.90 -4.90 -3.07
CA GLN A 154 7.38 -6.27 -3.06
C GLN A 154 8.44 -7.29 -2.61
N TYR A 155 9.66 -7.20 -3.14
CA TYR A 155 10.76 -8.08 -2.75
C TYR A 155 11.11 -7.97 -1.26
N ARG A 156 11.18 -6.74 -0.73
CA ARG A 156 11.42 -6.49 0.70
C ARG A 156 10.30 -7.04 1.56
N TYR A 157 9.05 -6.79 1.17
CA TYR A 157 7.88 -7.30 1.88
C TYR A 157 7.88 -8.83 1.95
N GLN A 158 8.13 -9.51 0.83
CA GLN A 158 8.23 -10.98 0.79
C GLN A 158 9.35 -11.50 1.71
N THR A 159 10.50 -10.84 1.72
CA THR A 159 11.63 -11.20 2.59
C THR A 159 11.26 -11.02 4.08
N LEU A 160 10.53 -9.96 4.43
CA LEU A 160 10.04 -9.74 5.80
C LEU A 160 9.03 -10.81 6.23
N GLN A 161 8.08 -11.15 5.35
CA GLN A 161 7.09 -12.21 5.61
C GLN A 161 7.77 -13.56 5.84
N GLN A 162 8.75 -13.93 5.02
CA GLN A 162 9.53 -15.16 5.19
C GLN A 162 10.23 -15.20 6.56
N HIS A 163 10.94 -14.13 6.93
CA HIS A 163 11.59 -14.05 8.25
C HIS A 163 10.58 -14.07 9.42
N GLY A 164 9.41 -13.47 9.24
CA GLY A 164 8.32 -13.50 10.23
C GLY A 164 7.83 -14.92 10.48
N ILE A 165 7.59 -15.69 9.41
CA ILE A 165 7.20 -17.10 9.50
C ILE A 165 8.26 -17.90 10.24
N TYR A 166 9.55 -17.78 9.88
CA TYR A 166 10.63 -18.49 10.57
C TYR A 166 10.71 -18.19 12.07
N ARG A 167 10.40 -16.96 12.49
CA ARG A 167 10.40 -16.58 13.91
C ARG A 167 9.22 -17.20 14.65
N LEU A 168 8.04 -17.24 14.03
CA LEU A 168 6.84 -17.85 14.63
C LEU A 168 6.98 -19.37 14.76
N THR A 169 7.58 -20.04 13.78
CA THR A 169 7.80 -21.49 13.84
C THR A 169 8.84 -21.92 14.87
N ASN A 170 9.73 -21.01 15.30
CA ASN A 170 10.76 -21.28 16.31
C ASN A 170 10.32 -20.93 17.75
N ILE A 171 9.09 -20.45 17.93
CA ILE A 171 8.48 -20.16 19.25
C ILE A 171 7.57 -21.32 19.70
N ALA A 172 7.25 -22.27 18.80
CA ALA A 172 6.53 -23.50 19.09
C ALA A 172 7.49 -24.65 19.45
#